data_AF-A0A0D0GY20-F1
#
_entry.id   AF-A0A0D0GY20-F1
#
_cell.length_a   1.000
_cell.length_b   1.000
_cell.length_c   1.000
_cell.angle_alpha   90.00
_cell.angle_beta   90.00
_cell.angle_gamma   90.00
#
_symmetry.space_group_name_H-M   'P 1'
#
loop_
_entity.id
_entity.type
_entity.pdbx_description
1 polymer ?
#
loop_
_entity_poly.entity_id
_entity_poly.type
_entity_poly.pdbx_seq_one_letter_code
_entity_poly.pdbx_strand_id
1 'polypeptide(L)'
;MTRAIDREQEYMWDSVYILSQIHSEKAKAVFKAAIEKSFWQLGLTLPVFSTIRFSLPNEEHLSRLRDIEKKMREAYTTKEQEKAYEYLVDYIEQLSEIAEGDSLTVRKKLLVSLLNESAKNNKCSMKNCQLPTSIASFPSRQTNVAYYTTTEVAKKLGLSDQTIRRMCETGKFPGAYKTDGGHWRIPQDIFVTTPEQDDRAEQILHQIDRKNQEAGDVDEFNL
;
A
#
# COMPACT_ATOMS: atom_id res chain seq x y z
N MET A 1 -18.42 0.58 -0.83
CA MET A 1 -17.52 -0.58 -1.07
C MET A 1 -17.03 -1.20 0.24
N THR A 2 -16.70 -0.43 1.28
CA THR A 2 -16.17 -0.93 2.58
C THR A 2 -17.04 -2.01 3.23
N ARG A 3 -18.36 -1.80 3.32
CA ARG A 3 -19.30 -2.76 3.95
C ARG A 3 -19.35 -4.17 3.34
N ALA A 4 -19.05 -4.31 2.05
CA ALA A 4 -19.04 -5.62 1.40
C ALA A 4 -17.77 -6.40 1.75
N ILE A 5 -16.63 -5.70 1.76
CA ILE A 5 -15.33 -6.23 2.17
C ILE A 5 -15.34 -6.66 3.65
N ASP A 6 -16.00 -5.86 4.51
CA ASP A 6 -16.17 -6.18 5.93
C ASP A 6 -16.95 -7.49 6.14
N ARG A 7 -18.03 -7.70 5.37
CA ARG A 7 -18.83 -8.94 5.46
C ARG A 7 -18.07 -10.17 5.00
N GLU A 8 -17.31 -10.06 3.91
CA GLU A 8 -16.46 -11.17 3.47
C GLU A 8 -15.39 -11.52 4.51
N GLN A 9 -14.83 -10.51 5.19
CA GLN A 9 -13.86 -10.73 6.26
C GLN A 9 -14.52 -11.45 7.45
N GLU A 10 -15.72 -11.04 7.86
CA GLU A 10 -16.49 -11.75 8.89
C GLU A 10 -16.77 -13.21 8.51
N TYR A 11 -17.20 -13.48 7.27
CA TYR A 11 -17.44 -14.84 6.80
C TYR A 11 -16.18 -15.72 6.79
N MET A 12 -15.02 -15.15 6.52
CA MET A 12 -13.77 -15.90 6.64
C MET A 12 -13.48 -16.27 8.10
N TRP A 13 -13.66 -15.34 9.04
CA TRP A 13 -13.48 -15.65 10.46
C TRP A 13 -14.50 -16.68 10.96
N ASP A 14 -15.74 -16.62 10.51
CA ASP A 14 -16.75 -17.65 10.81
C ASP A 14 -16.32 -19.00 10.24
N SER A 15 -15.74 -19.02 9.03
CA SER A 15 -15.19 -20.22 8.41
C SER A 15 -14.02 -20.79 9.22
N VAL A 16 -13.12 -19.95 9.76
CA VAL A 16 -12.05 -20.40 10.66
C VAL A 16 -12.62 -21.09 11.89
N TYR A 17 -13.63 -20.48 12.52
CA TYR A 17 -14.29 -21.02 13.69
C TYR A 17 -14.99 -22.35 13.40
N ILE A 18 -15.75 -22.44 12.31
CA ILE A 18 -16.44 -23.69 11.94
C ILE A 18 -15.43 -24.79 11.62
N LEU A 19 -14.37 -24.46 10.86
CA LEU A 19 -13.37 -25.44 10.48
C LEU A 19 -12.50 -25.88 11.66
N SER A 20 -12.29 -25.04 12.68
CA SER A 20 -11.52 -25.42 13.87
C SER A 20 -12.18 -26.60 14.62
N GLN A 21 -13.51 -26.71 14.55
CA GLN A 21 -14.29 -27.78 15.16
C GLN A 21 -14.31 -29.08 14.34
N ILE A 22 -13.99 -29.01 13.04
CA ILE A 22 -14.17 -30.14 12.09
C ILE A 22 -12.82 -30.64 11.58
N HIS A 23 -11.94 -29.75 11.13
CA HIS A 23 -10.69 -30.10 10.45
C HIS A 23 -9.59 -29.07 10.72
N SER A 24 -8.77 -29.34 11.73
CA SER A 24 -7.71 -28.46 12.23
C SER A 24 -6.76 -27.93 11.14
N GLU A 25 -6.30 -28.77 10.22
CA GLU A 25 -5.35 -28.34 9.17
C GLU A 25 -5.97 -27.39 8.14
N LYS A 26 -7.26 -27.58 7.79
CA LYS A 26 -7.98 -26.66 6.90
C LYS A 26 -8.26 -25.35 7.63
N ALA A 27 -8.59 -25.42 8.91
CA ALA A 27 -8.79 -24.24 9.76
C ALA A 27 -7.53 -23.39 9.84
N LYS A 28 -6.34 -23.99 10.02
CA LYS A 28 -5.05 -23.28 10.00
C LYS A 28 -4.80 -22.58 8.67
N ALA A 29 -5.08 -23.23 7.55
CA ALA A 29 -4.91 -22.62 6.23
C ALA A 29 -5.83 -21.41 6.02
N VAL A 30 -7.11 -21.53 6.38
CA VAL A 30 -8.08 -20.43 6.28
C VAL A 30 -7.74 -19.31 7.26
N PHE A 31 -7.28 -19.64 8.47
CA PHE A 31 -6.83 -18.67 9.47
C PHE A 31 -5.64 -17.84 8.95
N LYS A 32 -4.64 -18.51 8.36
CA LYS A 32 -3.51 -17.85 7.73
C LYS A 32 -3.97 -16.90 6.62
N ALA A 33 -4.85 -17.36 5.73
CA ALA A 33 -5.40 -16.53 4.66
C ALA A 33 -6.21 -15.33 5.18
N ALA A 34 -6.97 -15.52 6.26
CA ALA A 34 -7.76 -14.45 6.86
C ALA A 34 -6.87 -13.31 7.38
N ILE A 35 -5.80 -13.66 8.08
CA ILE A 35 -4.82 -12.69 8.59
C ILE A 35 -4.09 -11.99 7.44
N GLU A 36 -3.64 -12.73 6.43
CA GLU A 36 -3.01 -12.13 5.25
C GLU A 36 -3.95 -11.08 4.63
N LYS A 37 -5.22 -11.43 4.41
CA LYS A 37 -6.22 -10.51 3.87
C LYS A 37 -6.43 -9.29 4.78
N SER A 38 -6.41 -9.44 6.11
CA SER A 38 -6.49 -8.30 7.05
C SER A 38 -5.37 -7.29 6.82
N PHE A 39 -4.12 -7.75 6.66
CA PHE A 39 -2.99 -6.86 6.39
C PHE A 39 -3.08 -6.24 4.99
N TRP A 40 -3.46 -7.02 3.97
CA TRP A 40 -3.65 -6.53 2.60
C TRP A 40 -4.72 -5.42 2.52
N GLN A 41 -5.81 -5.53 3.28
CA GLN A 41 -6.84 -4.50 3.36
C GLN A 41 -6.31 -3.16 3.90
N LEU A 42 -5.22 -3.20 4.68
CA LEU A 42 -4.53 -2.02 5.18
C LEU A 42 -3.43 -1.52 4.24
N GLY A 43 -3.23 -2.16 3.09
CA GLY A 43 -2.11 -1.88 2.19
C GLY A 43 -0.76 -2.33 2.73
N LEU A 44 -0.76 -3.32 3.64
CA LEU A 44 0.45 -3.92 4.21
C LEU A 44 0.66 -5.32 3.61
N THR A 45 1.90 -5.67 3.29
CA THR A 45 2.30 -7.01 2.84
C THR A 45 3.39 -7.56 3.75
N LEU A 46 3.17 -8.74 4.30
CA LEU A 46 4.11 -9.37 5.24
C LEU A 46 4.75 -10.60 4.60
N PRO A 47 5.89 -10.46 3.89
CA PRO A 47 6.61 -11.61 3.34
C PRO A 47 6.94 -12.67 4.40
N VAL A 48 7.23 -12.24 5.64
CA VAL A 48 7.59 -13.13 6.75
C VAL A 48 6.42 -14.01 7.20
N PHE A 49 5.17 -13.62 6.90
CA PHE A 49 3.98 -14.33 7.35
C PHE A 49 3.88 -15.74 6.73
N SER A 50 4.43 -15.92 5.52
CA SER A 50 4.57 -17.22 4.88
C SER A 50 5.39 -18.21 5.71
N THR A 51 6.36 -17.70 6.49
CA THR A 51 7.36 -18.47 7.24
C THR A 51 6.94 -18.73 8.68
N ILE A 52 6.03 -17.93 9.24
CA ILE A 52 5.55 -18.10 10.60
C ILE A 52 4.54 -19.24 10.64
N ARG A 53 4.71 -20.14 11.60
CA ARG A 53 3.74 -21.19 11.90
C ARG A 53 2.85 -20.69 13.01
N PHE A 54 1.54 -20.79 12.81
CA PHE A 54 0.55 -20.42 13.80
C PHE A 54 -0.09 -21.67 14.36
N SER A 55 -0.25 -21.69 15.68
CA SER A 55 -1.13 -22.67 16.31
C SER A 55 -2.57 -22.32 15.99
N LEU A 56 -3.47 -23.30 16.16
CA LEU A 56 -4.89 -23.03 15.99
C LEU A 56 -5.37 -22.21 17.20
N PRO A 57 -5.87 -20.98 16.99
CA PRO A 57 -6.31 -20.13 18.09
C PRO A 57 -7.53 -20.72 18.79
N ASN A 58 -7.57 -20.59 20.12
CA ASN A 58 -8.75 -20.86 20.92
C ASN A 58 -9.86 -19.82 20.62
N GLU A 59 -11.11 -20.13 20.95
CA GLU A 59 -12.27 -19.26 20.76
C GLU A 59 -12.06 -17.86 21.35
N GLU A 60 -11.44 -17.78 22.53
CA GLU A 60 -11.09 -16.50 23.16
C GLU A 60 -10.12 -15.67 22.32
N HIS A 61 -9.04 -16.30 21.81
CA HIS A 61 -8.05 -15.62 20.98
C HIS A 61 -8.63 -15.20 19.63
N LEU A 62 -9.51 -16.01 19.03
CA LEU A 62 -10.22 -15.67 17.80
C LEU A 62 -11.13 -14.45 17.97
N SER A 63 -11.89 -14.40 19.08
CA SER A 63 -12.76 -13.27 19.39
C SER A 63 -11.94 -11.98 19.57
N ARG A 64 -10.85 -12.04 20.35
CA ARG A 64 -9.94 -10.91 20.55
C ARG A 64 -9.34 -10.39 19.24
N LEU A 65 -8.86 -11.28 18.37
CA LEU A 65 -8.33 -10.90 17.07
C LEU A 65 -9.39 -10.21 16.20
N ARG A 66 -10.62 -10.75 16.17
CA ARG A 66 -11.74 -10.18 15.41
C ARG A 66 -12.09 -8.78 15.90
N ASP A 67 -12.13 -8.58 17.22
CA ASP A 67 -12.43 -7.29 17.83
C ASP A 67 -11.36 -6.24 17.54
N ILE A 68 -10.07 -6.61 17.65
CA ILE A 68 -8.96 -5.71 17.32
C ILE A 68 -9.01 -5.35 15.84
N GLU A 69 -9.24 -6.32 14.95
CA GLU A 69 -9.31 -6.06 13.52
C GLU A 69 -10.47 -5.12 13.16
N LYS A 70 -11.62 -5.29 13.81
CA LYS A 70 -12.76 -4.39 13.65
C LYS A 70 -12.42 -2.96 14.09
N LYS A 71 -11.85 -2.78 15.28
CA LYS A 71 -11.40 -1.47 15.79
C LYS A 71 -10.36 -0.83 14.87
N MET A 72 -9.43 -1.64 14.37
CA MET A 72 -8.41 -1.22 13.40
C MET A 72 -9.06 -0.68 12.13
N ARG A 73 -9.99 -1.42 11.50
CA ARG A 73 -10.72 -0.96 10.30
C ARG A 73 -11.56 0.29 10.54
N GLU A 74 -12.22 0.38 11.69
CA GLU A 74 -12.98 1.56 12.09
C GLU A 74 -12.08 2.79 12.19
N ALA A 75 -10.92 2.68 12.83
CA ALA A 75 -9.94 3.76 12.96
C ALA A 75 -9.38 4.23 11.61
N TYR A 76 -9.12 3.31 10.68
CA TYR A 76 -8.75 3.66 9.29
C TYR A 76 -9.87 4.41 8.56
N THR A 77 -11.13 4.01 8.78
CA THR A 77 -12.30 4.65 8.16
C THR A 77 -12.53 6.07 8.71
N THR A 78 -12.30 6.28 10.00
CA THR A 78 -12.41 7.59 10.67
C THR A 78 -11.18 8.49 10.49
N LYS A 79 -10.15 8.02 9.78
CA LYS A 79 -8.85 8.70 9.55
C LYS A 79 -8.04 8.98 10.83
N GLU A 80 -8.27 8.21 11.88
CA GLU A 80 -7.51 8.27 13.13
C GLU A 80 -6.27 7.36 13.03
N GLN A 81 -5.24 7.84 12.32
CA GLN A 81 -4.06 7.03 11.99
C GLN A 81 -3.31 6.50 13.21
N GLU A 82 -3.17 7.31 14.26
CA GLU A 82 -2.46 6.92 15.49
C GLU A 82 -3.12 5.70 16.14
N LYS A 83 -4.44 5.76 16.39
CA LYS A 83 -5.20 4.63 16.95
C LYS A 83 -5.19 3.42 16.02
N ALA A 84 -5.23 3.63 14.70
CA ALA A 84 -5.15 2.54 13.75
C ALA A 84 -3.82 1.77 13.86
N TYR A 85 -2.71 2.47 14.10
CA TYR A 85 -1.42 1.84 14.36
C TYR A 85 -1.33 1.22 15.76
N GLU A 86 -1.95 1.80 16.78
CA GLU A 86 -2.08 1.16 18.11
C GLU A 86 -2.79 -0.19 17.99
N TYR A 87 -3.94 -0.24 17.31
CA TYR A 87 -4.65 -1.50 17.08
C TYR A 87 -3.86 -2.49 16.22
N LEU A 88 -3.05 -2.01 15.28
CA LEU A 88 -2.13 -2.87 14.53
C LEU A 88 -1.07 -3.51 15.43
N VAL A 89 -0.52 -2.75 16.39
CA VAL A 89 0.44 -3.26 17.37
C VAL A 89 -0.22 -4.29 18.28
N ASP A 90 -1.43 -4.00 18.79
CA ASP A 90 -2.22 -4.95 19.58
C ASP A 90 -2.51 -6.23 18.80
N TYR A 91 -2.82 -6.10 17.50
CA TYR A 91 -3.06 -7.23 16.62
C TYR A 91 -1.82 -8.11 16.46
N ILE A 92 -0.65 -7.50 16.25
CA ILE A 92 0.63 -8.21 16.16
C ILE A 92 0.99 -8.90 17.48
N GLU A 93 0.70 -8.26 18.62
CA GLU A 93 0.89 -8.86 19.93
C GLU A 93 0.09 -10.16 20.05
N GLN A 94 -1.22 -10.10 19.76
CA GLN A 94 -2.10 -11.28 19.82
C GLN A 94 -1.67 -12.38 18.84
N LEU A 95 -1.27 -12.01 17.62
CA LEU A 95 -0.72 -12.97 16.65
C LEU A 95 0.55 -13.66 17.17
N SER A 96 1.38 -12.93 17.92
CA SER A 96 2.62 -13.49 18.47
C SER A 96 2.37 -14.49 19.59
N GLU A 97 1.28 -14.33 20.35
CA GLU A 97 0.85 -15.29 21.38
C GLU A 97 0.33 -16.61 20.76
N ILE A 98 -0.32 -16.53 19.61
CA ILE A 98 -0.88 -17.68 18.89
C ILE A 98 0.21 -18.41 18.06
N ALA A 99 1.30 -17.75 17.72
CA ALA A 99 2.35 -18.33 16.91
C ALA A 99 3.10 -19.48 17.60
N GLU A 100 3.50 -20.49 16.83
CA GLU A 100 4.36 -21.57 17.30
C GLU A 100 5.79 -21.02 17.48
N GLY A 101 6.17 -20.74 18.73
CA GLY A 101 7.52 -20.30 19.08
C GLY A 101 7.54 -19.26 20.21
N ASP A 102 8.71 -18.64 20.40
CA ASP A 102 8.86 -17.52 21.33
C ASP A 102 8.12 -16.28 20.80
N SER A 103 7.05 -15.87 21.51
CA SER A 103 6.21 -14.72 21.17
C SER A 103 7.04 -13.46 20.91
N LEU A 104 8.06 -13.20 21.74
CA LEU A 104 8.94 -12.04 21.57
C LEU A 104 9.68 -12.07 20.23
N THR A 105 10.18 -13.24 19.83
CA THR A 105 10.87 -13.44 18.56
C THR A 105 9.92 -13.30 17.36
N VAL A 106 8.71 -13.84 17.45
CA VAL A 106 7.70 -13.71 16.39
C VAL A 106 7.28 -12.25 16.22
N ARG A 107 6.98 -11.55 17.32
CA ARG A 107 6.66 -10.13 17.32
C ARG A 107 7.77 -9.29 16.67
N LYS A 108 9.03 -9.52 17.07
CA LYS A 108 10.18 -8.84 16.45
C LYS A 108 10.24 -9.08 14.95
N LYS A 109 10.05 -10.33 14.50
CA LYS A 109 10.06 -10.67 13.07
C LYS A 109 8.94 -9.98 12.29
N LEU A 110 7.73 -9.94 12.84
CA LEU A 110 6.58 -9.27 12.23
C LEU A 110 6.83 -7.76 12.08
N LEU A 111 7.25 -7.10 13.17
CA LEU A 111 7.57 -5.67 13.14
C LEU A 111 8.72 -5.35 12.18
N VAL A 112 9.79 -6.16 12.18
CA VAL A 112 10.91 -5.99 11.23
C VAL A 112 10.43 -6.14 9.79
N SER A 113 9.53 -7.08 9.51
CA SER A 113 8.96 -7.26 8.17
C SER A 113 8.17 -6.02 7.73
N LEU A 114 7.31 -5.47 8.61
CA LEU A 114 6.54 -4.26 8.31
C LEU A 114 7.44 -3.05 8.08
N LEU A 115 8.43 -2.84 8.94
CA LEU A 115 9.37 -1.72 8.81
C LEU A 115 10.24 -1.85 7.56
N ASN A 116 10.64 -3.07 7.18
CA ASN A 116 11.41 -3.27 5.96
C ASN A 116 10.56 -3.09 4.71
N GLU A 117 9.28 -3.45 4.75
CA GLU A 117 8.33 -3.22 3.66
C GLU A 117 8.07 -1.72 3.46
N SER A 118 7.77 -0.99 4.55
CA SER A 118 7.62 0.47 4.48
C SER A 118 8.92 1.15 4.05
N ALA A 119 10.08 0.66 4.49
CA ALA A 119 11.37 1.14 4.00
C ALA A 119 11.61 0.81 2.52
N LYS A 120 11.14 -0.33 1.99
CA LYS A 120 11.23 -0.68 0.56
C LYS A 120 10.38 0.24 -0.30
N ASN A 121 9.14 0.51 0.13
CA ASN A 121 8.26 1.47 -0.52
C ASN A 121 8.87 2.88 -0.52
N ASN A 122 9.70 3.20 0.48
CA ASN A 122 10.46 4.45 0.56
C ASN A 122 11.90 4.39 -0.02
N LYS A 123 12.41 3.21 -0.44
CA LYS A 123 13.80 2.97 -0.90
C LYS A 123 14.05 3.26 -2.37
N CYS A 124 13.09 3.86 -3.08
CA CYS A 124 13.44 4.70 -4.22
C CYS A 124 14.20 5.98 -3.81
N SER A 125 14.39 6.23 -2.49
CA SER A 125 15.15 7.36 -1.98
C SER A 125 16.09 6.99 -0.81
N MET A 126 16.90 5.92 -0.93
CA MET A 126 18.03 5.69 -0.01
C MET A 126 19.17 4.90 -0.66
N LYS A 127 19.91 5.56 -1.56
CA LYS A 127 21.36 5.33 -1.67
C LYS A 127 22.03 6.49 -0.94
N ASN A 128 22.82 6.16 0.07
CA ASN A 128 23.63 7.02 0.95
C ASN A 128 22.99 7.37 2.31
N CYS A 129 23.24 6.50 3.29
CA CYS A 129 23.37 6.89 4.69
C CYS A 129 24.55 6.13 5.29
N GLN A 130 25.74 6.74 5.21
CA GLN A 130 26.76 6.51 6.23
C GLN A 130 26.32 7.32 7.46
N LEU A 131 26.35 6.68 8.63
CA LEU A 131 25.97 7.32 9.89
C LEU A 131 26.93 8.48 10.22
N PRO A 132 26.41 9.61 10.71
CA PRO A 132 27.14 10.45 11.64
C PRO A 132 26.58 10.25 13.04
N THR A 133 27.49 9.90 13.94
CA THR A 133 27.33 10.00 15.38
C THR A 133 27.10 11.46 15.77
N SER A 134 26.23 11.64 16.78
CA SER A 134 26.10 12.82 17.66
C SER A 134 25.09 13.90 17.28
N ILE A 135 23.97 13.84 18.01
CA ILE A 135 23.24 14.92 18.70
C ILE A 135 23.68 16.36 18.34
N ALA A 136 22.85 17.08 17.59
CA ALA A 136 22.46 18.48 17.82
C ALA A 136 21.48 18.96 16.73
N SER A 137 20.39 19.60 17.18
CA SER A 137 19.51 20.54 16.45
C SER A 137 19.08 20.19 15.01
N PHE A 138 17.78 19.93 14.87
CA PHE A 138 17.04 19.95 13.61
C PHE A 138 17.44 21.13 12.70
N PRO A 139 17.88 20.88 11.46
CA PRO A 139 17.55 21.72 10.34
C PRO A 139 16.34 21.10 9.63
N SER A 140 15.30 21.90 9.42
CA SER A 140 14.24 21.57 8.46
C SER A 140 14.89 21.09 7.18
N ARG A 141 14.65 19.82 6.84
CA ARG A 141 15.13 19.22 5.60
C ARG A 141 14.39 19.94 4.48
N GLN A 142 14.97 21.02 3.97
CA GLN A 142 14.69 21.48 2.62
C GLN A 142 15.17 20.37 1.69
N THR A 143 14.34 19.34 1.54
CA THR A 143 14.37 18.49 0.37
C THR A 143 14.13 19.44 -0.79
N ASN A 144 15.12 19.58 -1.68
CA ASN A 144 14.87 20.09 -3.02
C ASN A 144 13.93 19.08 -3.69
N VAL A 145 12.64 19.16 -3.36
CA VAL A 145 11.59 18.39 -4.03
C VAL A 145 11.47 19.06 -5.39
N ALA A 146 11.98 18.41 -6.42
CA ALA A 146 11.69 18.84 -7.76
C ALA A 146 10.18 18.70 -7.97
N TYR A 147 9.55 19.70 -8.57
CA TYR A 147 8.12 19.74 -8.85
C TYR A 147 7.90 19.72 -10.35
N TYR A 148 6.89 19.00 -10.80
CA TYR A 148 6.35 19.11 -12.15
C TYR A 148 5.27 20.18 -12.22
N THR A 149 5.18 20.78 -13.39
CA THR A 149 4.05 21.60 -13.86
C THR A 149 2.91 20.71 -14.33
N THR A 150 1.71 21.28 -14.46
CA THR A 150 0.55 20.55 -14.98
C THR A 150 0.74 20.04 -16.40
N THR A 151 1.50 20.78 -17.21
CA THR A 151 1.80 20.43 -18.61
C THR A 151 2.76 19.25 -18.70
N GLU A 152 3.77 19.19 -17.84
CA GLU A 152 4.67 18.04 -17.76
C GLU A 152 3.93 16.77 -17.32
N VAL A 153 3.08 16.89 -16.29
CA VAL A 153 2.25 15.76 -15.84
C VAL A 153 1.22 15.34 -16.89
N ALA A 154 0.66 16.29 -17.63
CA ALA A 154 -0.27 16.03 -18.73
C ALA A 154 0.37 15.16 -19.81
N LYS A 155 1.59 15.51 -20.23
CA LYS A 155 2.37 14.69 -21.18
C LYS A 155 2.66 13.30 -20.61
N LYS A 156 3.17 13.24 -19.38
CA LYS A 156 3.54 11.99 -18.71
C LYS A 156 2.37 11.01 -18.56
N LEU A 157 1.18 11.51 -18.25
CA LEU A 157 -0.03 10.69 -18.08
C LEU A 157 -0.86 10.51 -19.36
N GLY A 158 -0.51 11.19 -20.45
CA GLY A 158 -1.32 11.21 -21.67
C GLY A 158 -2.70 11.84 -21.47
N LEU A 159 -2.81 12.84 -20.59
CA LEU A 159 -4.06 13.53 -20.25
C LEU A 159 -4.01 15.00 -20.65
N SER A 160 -5.17 15.65 -20.76
CA SER A 160 -5.22 17.10 -20.98
C SER A 160 -4.77 17.89 -19.75
N ASP A 161 -4.15 19.07 -19.95
CA ASP A 161 -3.75 19.98 -18.86
C ASP A 161 -4.95 20.35 -17.95
N GLN A 162 -6.14 20.51 -18.55
CA GLN A 162 -7.38 20.78 -17.82
C GLN A 162 -7.76 19.63 -16.88
N THR A 163 -7.62 18.39 -17.34
CA THR A 163 -7.85 17.19 -16.52
C THR A 163 -6.90 17.16 -15.33
N ILE A 164 -5.61 17.47 -15.55
CA ILE A 164 -4.61 17.52 -14.48
C ILE A 164 -4.95 18.58 -13.44
N ARG A 165 -5.38 19.78 -13.85
CA ARG A 165 -5.81 20.84 -12.92
C ARG A 165 -6.98 20.39 -12.05
N ARG A 166 -8.00 19.75 -12.65
CA ARG A 166 -9.14 19.20 -11.91
C ARG A 166 -8.70 18.09 -10.94
N MET A 167 -7.72 17.28 -11.32
CA MET A 167 -7.14 16.26 -10.44
C MET A 167 -6.39 16.88 -9.25
N CYS A 168 -5.70 18.01 -9.46
CA CYS A 168 -5.08 18.76 -8.36
C CYS A 168 -6.15 19.30 -7.39
N GLU A 169 -7.20 19.92 -7.92
CA GLU A 169 -8.31 20.48 -7.11
C GLU A 169 -9.06 19.41 -6.31
N THR A 170 -9.20 18.21 -6.87
CA THR A 170 -9.84 17.07 -6.19
C THR A 170 -8.91 16.31 -5.25
N GLY A 171 -7.65 16.75 -5.10
CA GLY A 171 -6.68 16.15 -4.19
C GLY A 171 -6.15 14.80 -4.63
N LYS A 172 -6.17 14.49 -5.92
CA LYS A 172 -5.64 13.22 -6.47
C LYS A 172 -4.11 13.16 -6.45
N PHE A 173 -3.44 14.31 -6.42
CA PHE A 173 -2.00 14.41 -6.31
C PHE A 173 -1.63 14.86 -4.88
N PRO A 174 -1.14 13.95 -4.01
CA PRO A 174 -0.78 14.30 -2.65
C PRO A 174 0.42 15.26 -2.65
N GLY A 175 0.36 16.31 -1.82
CA GLY A 175 1.42 17.32 -1.76
C GLY A 175 1.43 18.32 -2.93
N ALA A 176 0.50 18.22 -3.88
CA ALA A 176 0.33 19.26 -4.90
C ALA A 176 -0.24 20.54 -4.27
N TYR A 177 0.35 21.68 -4.63
CA TYR A 177 -0.09 22.98 -4.14
C TYR A 177 -0.12 24.02 -5.26
N LYS A 178 -0.89 25.09 -5.04
CA LYS A 178 -0.99 26.21 -5.96
C LYS A 178 -0.10 27.35 -5.45
N THR A 179 0.79 27.82 -6.32
CA THR A 179 1.63 29.00 -6.06
C THR A 179 0.80 30.28 -6.04
N ASP A 180 1.33 31.37 -5.49
CA ASP A 180 0.66 32.69 -5.47
C ASP A 180 0.28 33.18 -6.87
N GLY A 181 1.07 32.81 -7.90
CA GLY A 181 0.78 33.09 -9.31
C GLY A 181 -0.28 32.18 -9.94
N GLY A 182 -0.91 31.30 -9.18
CA GLY A 182 -1.99 30.44 -9.62
C GLY A 182 -1.57 29.18 -10.37
N HIS A 183 -0.26 28.91 -10.48
CA HIS A 183 0.26 27.70 -11.09
C HIS A 183 0.34 26.56 -10.07
N TRP A 184 -0.06 25.36 -10.50
CA TRP A 184 0.11 24.15 -9.69
C TRP A 184 1.55 23.65 -9.73
N ARG A 185 1.99 23.11 -8.60
CA ARG A 185 3.26 22.41 -8.42
C ARG A 185 2.94 21.03 -7.88
N ILE A 186 3.33 20.02 -8.66
CA ILE A 186 3.03 18.61 -8.37
C ILE A 186 4.35 17.93 -8.01
N PRO A 187 4.50 17.34 -6.83
CA PRO A 187 5.74 16.67 -6.44
C PRO A 187 6.12 15.56 -7.42
N GLN A 188 7.41 15.45 -7.79
CA GLN A 188 7.87 14.40 -8.71
C GLN A 188 7.85 12.99 -8.09
N ASP A 189 7.98 12.90 -6.78
CA ASP A 189 8.09 11.65 -6.00
C ASP A 189 6.82 10.80 -5.98
N ILE A 190 5.66 11.38 -6.32
CA ILE A 190 4.40 10.63 -6.43
C ILE A 190 4.35 9.73 -7.66
N PHE A 191 5.23 9.95 -8.65
CA PHE A 191 5.26 9.18 -9.88
C PHE A 191 6.28 8.05 -9.79
N VAL A 192 5.84 6.85 -10.18
CA VAL A 192 6.68 5.64 -10.14
C VAL A 192 7.68 5.61 -11.31
N THR A 193 7.35 6.24 -12.44
CA THR A 193 8.21 6.23 -13.63
C THR A 193 9.27 7.33 -13.60
N THR A 194 10.48 6.96 -13.98
CA THR A 194 11.62 7.89 -14.17
C THR A 194 11.49 8.65 -15.50
N PRO A 195 12.13 9.82 -15.65
CA PRO A 195 12.13 10.58 -16.91
C PRO A 195 12.58 9.74 -18.12
N GLU A 196 13.62 8.92 -17.93
CA GLU A 196 14.11 8.01 -18.99
C GLU A 196 13.07 6.99 -19.46
N GLN A 197 12.19 6.54 -18.55
CA GLN A 197 11.10 5.63 -18.88
C GLN A 197 9.97 6.35 -19.62
N ASP A 198 9.69 7.59 -19.28
CA ASP A 198 8.70 8.41 -19.98
C ASP A 198 9.17 8.67 -21.43
N ASP A 199 10.44 9.06 -21.61
CA ASP A 199 11.02 9.31 -22.93
C ASP A 199 10.96 8.05 -23.82
N ARG A 200 11.26 6.87 -23.24
CA ARG A 200 11.14 5.59 -23.96
C ARG A 200 9.68 5.30 -24.33
N ALA A 201 8.74 5.57 -23.43
CA ALA A 201 7.32 5.37 -23.71
C ALA A 201 6.85 6.28 -24.85
N GLU A 202 7.26 7.56 -24.85
CA GLU A 202 6.95 8.52 -25.92
C GLU A 202 7.52 8.07 -27.28
N GLN A 203 8.75 7.56 -27.31
CA GLN A 203 9.34 6.99 -28.53
C GLN A 203 8.56 5.79 -29.08
N ILE A 204 8.13 4.89 -28.19
CA ILE A 204 7.33 3.72 -28.57
C ILE A 204 5.98 4.18 -29.14
N LEU A 205 5.30 5.13 -28.49
CA LEU A 205 4.04 5.67 -28.97
C LEU A 205 4.19 6.31 -30.36
N HIS A 206 5.22 7.13 -30.57
CA HIS A 206 5.51 7.70 -31.89
C HIS A 206 5.76 6.63 -32.97
N GLN A 207 6.43 5.53 -32.62
CA GLN A 207 6.67 4.44 -33.55
C GLN A 207 5.36 3.72 -33.92
N ILE A 208 4.45 3.53 -32.96
CA ILE A 208 3.13 2.93 -33.17
C ILE A 208 2.29 3.85 -34.06
N ASP A 209 2.21 5.15 -33.74
CA ASP A 209 1.44 6.12 -34.53
C ASP A 209 1.90 6.17 -35.98
N ARG A 210 3.22 6.17 -36.22
CA ARG A 210 3.77 6.11 -37.58
C ARG A 210 3.33 4.84 -38.31
N LYS A 211 3.42 3.67 -37.66
CA LYS A 211 2.99 2.40 -38.26
C LYS A 211 1.50 2.38 -38.56
N ASN A 212 0.67 2.94 -37.68
CA ASN A 212 -0.77 3.03 -37.88
C ASN A 212 -1.11 3.95 -39.05
N GLN A 213 -0.40 5.09 -39.19
CA GLN A 213 -0.56 5.98 -40.34
C GLN A 213 -0.14 5.32 -41.67
N GLU A 214 0.94 4.52 -41.65
CA GLU A 214 1.41 3.77 -42.83
C GLU A 214 0.47 2.62 -43.23
N ALA A 215 -0.11 1.92 -42.24
CA ALA A 215 -1.01 0.79 -42.47
C ALA A 215 -2.39 1.21 -43.00
N GLY A 216 -2.80 2.46 -42.78
CA GLY A 216 -4.13 2.96 -43.14
C GLY A 216 -5.22 2.44 -42.21
N ASP A 217 -6.46 2.86 -42.47
CA ASP A 217 -7.62 2.40 -41.71
C ASP A 217 -7.97 0.96 -42.11
N VAL A 218 -8.20 0.10 -41.12
CA VAL A 218 -8.60 -1.28 -41.38
C VAL A 218 -10.10 -1.27 -41.67
N ASP A 219 -10.48 -1.52 -42.92
CA ASP A 219 -11.89 -1.68 -43.28
C ASP A 219 -12.42 -3.00 -42.71
N GLU A 220 -13.04 -2.92 -41.53
CA GLU A 220 -13.59 -4.05 -40.78
C GLU A 220 -14.76 -4.77 -41.51
N PHE A 221 -15.23 -4.24 -42.64
CA PHE A 221 -16.34 -4.80 -43.42
C PHE A 221 -15.89 -5.59 -44.68
N ASN A 222 -14.60 -5.70 -44.94
CA ASN A 222 -14.05 -6.62 -45.94
C ASN A 222 -13.71 -7.98 -45.29
N LEU A 223 -14.74 -8.82 -45.10
CA LEU A 223 -14.64 -10.23 -44.67
C LEU A 223 -14.84 -11.20 -45.84
#